data_AF-A0A455U3X6-F1
#
_entry.id   AF-A0A455U3X6-F1
#
_cell.length_a   1.000
_cell.length_b   1.000
_cell.length_c   1.000
_cell.angle_alpha   90.00
_cell.angle_beta   90.00
_cell.angle_gamma   90.00
#
_symmetry.space_group_name_H-M   'P 1'
#
loop_
_entity.id
_entity.type
_entity.pdbx_description
1 polymer ?
#
loop_
_entity_poly.entity_id
_entity_poly.type
_entity_poly.pdbx_seq_one_letter_code
_entity_poly.pdbx_strand_id
1 'polypeptide(L)'
;MDIIREYQATVVFTAPTAYRAMLAAPTRHEDLSSLRVAVSAGETLPAPIYHDWIKQTGTPILDGIGATEMLHIFISNRLDDHRPNCTGKPVAGYEARIVDMEMNDVPRGTVGSLPCVARQAADTWPISVNKSMWLMAGTSPAMRFIRMRRATCTSLPATTT
;
A
#
# COMPACT_ATOMS: atom_id res chain seq x y z
N MET A 1 -2.64 -17.05 -13.00
CA MET A 1 -2.77 -16.15 -14.17
C MET A 1 -3.97 -16.55 -15.01
N ASP A 2 -4.24 -17.85 -15.19
CA ASP A 2 -5.41 -18.37 -15.91
C ASP A 2 -6.75 -17.68 -15.62
N ILE A 3 -7.13 -17.47 -14.35
CA ILE A 3 -8.40 -16.80 -13.99
C ILE A 3 -8.45 -15.35 -14.51
N ILE A 4 -7.32 -14.63 -14.51
CA ILE A 4 -7.26 -13.26 -15.02
C ILE A 4 -7.59 -13.25 -16.51
N ARG A 5 -7.01 -14.20 -17.26
CA ARG A 5 -7.26 -14.37 -18.69
C ARG A 5 -8.69 -14.83 -18.96
N GLU A 6 -9.15 -15.88 -18.29
CA GLU A 6 -10.46 -16.50 -18.52
C GLU A 6 -11.60 -15.51 -18.30
N TYR A 7 -11.53 -14.73 -17.22
CA TYR A 7 -12.57 -13.76 -16.85
C TYR A 7 -12.27 -12.34 -17.31
N GLN A 8 -11.18 -12.13 -18.06
CA GLN A 8 -10.71 -10.81 -18.50
C GLN A 8 -10.66 -9.82 -17.32
N ALA A 9 -10.10 -10.27 -16.19
CA ALA A 9 -10.09 -9.48 -14.97
C ALA A 9 -9.31 -8.18 -15.21
N THR A 10 -9.92 -7.06 -14.83
CA THR A 10 -9.34 -5.73 -15.01
C THR A 10 -8.56 -5.25 -13.79
N VAL A 11 -8.87 -5.80 -12.61
CA VAL A 11 -8.21 -5.51 -11.34
C VAL A 11 -8.02 -6.80 -10.54
N VAL A 12 -6.85 -6.95 -9.93
CA VAL A 12 -6.53 -8.09 -9.06
C VAL A 12 -6.05 -7.59 -7.70
N PHE A 13 -6.67 -8.07 -6.62
CA PHE A 13 -6.27 -7.77 -5.25
C PHE A 13 -5.69 -9.02 -4.58
N THR A 14 -4.45 -8.95 -4.09
CA THR A 14 -3.87 -10.03 -3.29
C THR A 14 -2.63 -9.62 -2.49
N ALA A 15 -2.05 -10.53 -1.71
CA ALA A 15 -0.82 -10.30 -0.97
C ALA A 15 0.44 -10.51 -1.85
N PRO A 16 1.58 -9.87 -1.53
CA PRO A 16 2.88 -10.09 -2.20
C PRO A 16 3.25 -11.56 -2.37
N THR A 17 2.96 -12.40 -1.37
CA THR A 17 3.19 -13.85 -1.45
C THR A 17 2.48 -14.51 -2.63
N ALA A 18 1.26 -14.10 -2.96
CA ALA A 18 0.52 -14.64 -4.10
C ALA A 18 1.07 -14.11 -5.43
N TYR A 19 1.48 -12.84 -5.51
CA TYR A 19 2.17 -12.30 -6.68
C TYR A 19 3.47 -13.07 -6.99
N ARG A 20 4.26 -13.38 -5.97
CA ARG A 20 5.45 -14.23 -6.12
C ARG A 20 5.11 -15.61 -6.68
N ALA A 21 4.05 -16.25 -6.19
CA ALA A 21 3.61 -17.55 -6.69
C ALA A 21 3.14 -17.48 -8.15
N MET A 22 2.41 -16.41 -8.51
CA MET A 22 1.99 -16.17 -9.89
C MET A 22 3.17 -15.93 -10.84
N LEU A 23 4.20 -15.19 -10.39
CA LEU A 23 5.42 -14.94 -11.16
C LEU A 23 6.29 -16.20 -11.36
N ALA A 24 6.27 -17.12 -10.38
CA ALA A 24 7.02 -18.37 -10.43
C ALA A 24 6.33 -19.47 -11.24
N ALA A 25 5.03 -19.33 -11.53
CA ALA A 25 4.31 -20.29 -12.35
C ALA A 25 4.86 -20.29 -13.79
N PRO A 26 4.94 -21.46 -14.46
CA PRO A 26 5.42 -21.53 -15.84
C PRO A 26 4.60 -20.59 -16.72
N THR A 27 5.24 -19.56 -17.25
CA THR A 27 4.59 -18.60 -18.14
C THR A 27 4.22 -19.32 -19.43
N ARG A 28 2.93 -19.60 -19.62
CA ARG A 28 2.38 -19.58 -20.97
C ARG A 28 2.42 -18.12 -21.42
N HIS A 29 2.53 -17.85 -22.72
CA HIS A 29 2.29 -16.51 -23.24
C HIS A 29 0.82 -16.18 -23.00
N GLU A 30 0.50 -15.73 -21.79
CA GLU A 30 -0.84 -15.42 -21.36
C GLU A 30 -1.17 -13.99 -21.75
N ASP A 31 -2.25 -13.83 -22.50
CA ASP A 31 -2.82 -12.52 -22.77
C ASP A 31 -3.42 -11.96 -21.48
N LEU A 32 -2.71 -11.00 -20.89
CA LEU A 32 -3.12 -10.24 -19.70
C LEU A 32 -3.49 -8.79 -20.06
N SER A 33 -3.79 -8.50 -21.33
CA SER A 33 -4.12 -7.15 -21.80
C SER A 33 -5.37 -6.54 -21.16
N SER A 34 -6.26 -7.37 -20.61
CA SER A 34 -7.43 -6.90 -19.85
C SER A 34 -7.04 -6.26 -18.52
N LEU A 35 -5.90 -6.65 -17.93
CA LEU A 35 -5.48 -6.21 -16.62
C LEU A 35 -5.04 -4.74 -16.71
N ARG A 36 -5.67 -3.89 -15.90
CA ARG A 36 -5.35 -2.47 -15.81
C ARG A 36 -4.45 -2.16 -14.62
N VAL A 37 -4.64 -2.88 -13.51
CA VAL A 37 -3.93 -2.64 -12.27
C VAL A 37 -3.99 -3.84 -11.33
N ALA A 38 -2.88 -4.10 -10.65
CA ALA A 38 -2.80 -5.01 -9.52
C ALA A 38 -2.76 -4.21 -8.20
N VAL A 39 -3.31 -4.75 -7.12
CA VAL A 39 -3.32 -4.11 -5.81
C VAL A 39 -2.78 -5.07 -4.76
N SER A 40 -1.76 -4.62 -4.03
CA SER A 40 -1.14 -5.38 -2.95
C SER A 40 -1.45 -4.80 -1.58
N ALA A 41 -1.85 -5.66 -0.65
CA ALA A 41 -2.05 -5.32 0.75
C ALA A 41 -1.75 -6.53 1.65
N GLY A 42 -1.83 -6.34 2.96
CA GLY A 42 -1.59 -7.41 3.94
C GLY A 42 -0.13 -7.55 4.34
N GLU A 43 0.80 -7.69 3.39
CA GLU A 43 2.25 -7.84 3.67
C GLU A 43 3.05 -6.63 3.16
N THR A 44 4.36 -6.58 3.42
CA THR A 44 5.25 -5.59 2.77
C THR A 44 5.53 -6.05 1.35
N LEU A 45 5.28 -5.21 0.34
CA LEU A 45 5.60 -5.49 -1.06
C LEU A 45 7.11 -5.30 -1.32
N PRO A 46 7.88 -6.38 -1.58
CA PRO A 46 9.28 -6.28 -1.92
C PRO A 46 9.48 -5.68 -3.32
N ALA A 47 10.45 -4.78 -3.48
CA ALA A 47 10.77 -4.17 -4.77
C ALA A 47 10.96 -5.15 -5.94
N PRO A 48 11.63 -6.32 -5.79
CA PRO A 48 11.77 -7.28 -6.88
C PRO A 48 10.43 -7.77 -7.44
N ILE A 49 9.46 -8.09 -6.56
CA ILE A 49 8.12 -8.57 -6.98
C ILE A 49 7.41 -7.49 -7.81
N TYR A 50 7.51 -6.24 -7.39
CA TYR A 50 6.94 -5.10 -8.12
C TYR A 50 7.56 -4.97 -9.52
N HIS A 51 8.88 -5.06 -9.64
CA HIS A 51 9.58 -4.94 -10.93
C HIS A 51 9.28 -6.11 -11.86
N ASP A 52 9.34 -7.33 -11.35
CA ASP A 52 9.09 -8.54 -12.13
C ASP A 52 7.64 -8.59 -12.64
N TRP A 53 6.69 -8.13 -11.82
CA TRP A 53 5.29 -8.01 -12.23
C TRP A 53 5.07 -7.03 -13.38
N ILE A 54 5.66 -5.83 -13.29
CA ILE A 54 5.57 -4.84 -14.38
C ILE A 54 6.23 -5.40 -15.64
N LYS A 55 7.39 -6.05 -15.50
CA LYS A 55 8.10 -6.65 -16.63
C LYS A 55 7.29 -7.75 -17.32
N GLN A 56 6.56 -8.55 -16.55
CA GLN A 56 5.77 -9.67 -17.08
C GLN A 56 4.41 -9.23 -17.64
N THR A 57 3.74 -8.28 -16.97
CA THR A 57 2.33 -7.95 -17.26
C THR A 57 2.14 -6.59 -17.92
N GLY A 58 3.14 -5.70 -17.86
CA GLY A 58 3.01 -4.31 -18.29
C GLY A 58 2.18 -3.42 -17.36
N THR A 59 1.68 -3.95 -16.23
CA THR A 59 0.76 -3.24 -15.32
C THR A 59 1.42 -2.97 -13.96
N PRO A 60 1.09 -1.85 -13.29
CA PRO A 60 1.64 -1.56 -11.97
C PRO A 60 0.94 -2.35 -10.87
N ILE A 61 1.67 -2.58 -9.77
CA ILE A 61 1.09 -2.98 -8.48
C ILE A 61 0.96 -1.73 -7.60
N LEU A 62 -0.27 -1.38 -7.22
CA LEU A 62 -0.52 -0.38 -6.19
C LEU A 62 -0.39 -1.04 -4.82
N ASP A 63 0.62 -0.63 -4.06
CA ASP A 63 0.78 -1.06 -2.68
C ASP A 63 -0.19 -0.28 -1.77
N GLY A 64 -0.73 -0.94 -0.77
CA GLY A 64 -1.73 -0.39 0.13
C GLY A 64 -1.67 -0.94 1.55
N ILE A 65 -2.05 -0.09 2.50
CA ILE A 65 -2.29 -0.45 3.89
C ILE A 65 -3.79 -0.52 4.09
N GLY A 66 -4.28 -1.67 4.55
CA GLY A 66 -5.65 -1.88 4.96
C GLY A 66 -5.72 -2.69 6.24
N ALA A 67 -6.84 -2.55 6.95
CA ALA A 67 -7.20 -3.41 8.06
C ALA A 67 -8.73 -3.48 8.18
N THR A 68 -9.24 -4.55 8.76
CA THR A 68 -10.69 -4.78 8.90
C THR A 68 -11.33 -3.75 9.84
N GLU A 69 -10.58 -3.26 10.85
CA GLU A 69 -11.02 -2.22 11.78
C GLU A 69 -11.31 -0.88 11.10
N MET A 70 -10.72 -0.67 9.92
CA MET A 70 -10.86 0.49 9.03
C MET A 70 -11.56 0.12 7.71
N LEU A 71 -12.34 -0.98 7.72
CA LEU A 71 -13.14 -1.52 6.61
C LEU A 71 -12.34 -2.06 5.41
N HIS A 72 -11.33 -1.34 4.92
CA HIS A 72 -10.55 -1.71 3.73
C HIS A 72 -9.14 -1.05 3.73
N ILE A 73 -8.54 -0.90 2.55
CA ILE A 73 -7.32 -0.10 2.29
C ILE A 73 -7.61 1.39 2.53
N PHE A 74 -6.85 2.00 3.45
CA PHE A 74 -6.97 3.40 3.86
C PHE A 74 -5.73 4.25 3.50
N ILE A 75 -4.61 3.63 3.12
CA ILE A 75 -3.45 4.27 2.49
C ILE A 75 -3.09 3.48 1.24
N SER A 76 -2.88 4.15 0.11
CA SER A 76 -2.49 3.48 -1.13
C SER A 76 -1.70 4.39 -2.08
N ASN A 77 -0.89 3.75 -2.93
CA ASN A 77 -0.35 4.39 -4.13
C ASN A 77 -1.46 4.73 -5.11
N ARG A 78 -1.14 5.61 -6.06
CA ARG A 78 -2.02 5.97 -7.18
C ARG A 78 -1.39 5.55 -8.50
N LEU A 79 -2.19 5.43 -9.55
CA LEU A 79 -1.71 5.04 -10.87
C LEU A 79 -0.70 6.02 -11.47
N ASP A 80 -0.72 7.27 -11.05
CA ASP A 80 0.20 8.34 -11.42
C ASP A 80 1.35 8.55 -10.42
N ASP A 81 1.29 7.89 -9.25
CA ASP A 81 2.22 8.04 -8.14
C ASP A 81 2.44 6.68 -7.47
N HIS A 82 3.18 5.82 -8.18
CA HIS A 82 3.55 4.48 -7.74
C HIS A 82 5.04 4.21 -7.97
N ARG A 83 5.67 3.57 -6.99
CA ARG A 83 7.07 3.17 -7.04
C ARG A 83 7.32 2.04 -6.03
N PRO A 84 8.35 1.21 -6.21
CA PRO A 84 8.69 0.18 -5.23
C PRO A 84 8.99 0.81 -3.87
N ASN A 85 8.71 0.07 -2.79
CA ASN A 85 8.94 0.49 -1.39
C ASN A 85 8.23 1.79 -0.99
N CYS A 86 7.10 2.10 -1.64
CA CYS A 86 6.23 3.21 -1.30
C CYS A 86 4.80 2.70 -1.28
N THR A 87 4.07 2.95 -0.19
CA THR A 87 2.68 2.56 -0.01
C THR A 87 1.70 3.72 -0.20
N GLY A 88 2.22 4.94 -0.33
CA GLY A 88 1.48 6.07 -0.89
C GLY A 88 0.78 6.90 0.18
N LYS A 89 -0.39 7.44 -0.18
CA LYS A 89 -1.09 8.50 0.55
C LYS A 89 -2.39 7.98 1.15
N PRO A 90 -2.92 8.62 2.22
CA PRO A 90 -4.25 8.34 2.71
C PRO A 90 -5.30 8.44 1.59
N VAL A 91 -6.22 7.48 1.58
CA VAL A 91 -7.41 7.51 0.75
C VAL A 91 -8.30 8.67 1.22
N ALA A 92 -9.05 9.29 0.30
CA ALA A 92 -9.95 10.39 0.64
C ALA A 92 -10.90 9.98 1.78
N GLY A 93 -11.01 10.83 2.80
CA GLY A 93 -11.77 10.53 4.02
C GLY A 93 -10.96 9.82 5.11
N TYR A 94 -9.67 9.54 4.91
CA TYR A 94 -8.77 9.06 5.95
C TYR A 94 -7.67 10.06 6.24
N GLU A 95 -7.24 10.08 7.50
CA GLU A 95 -6.04 10.78 7.94
C GLU A 95 -5.06 9.80 8.53
N ALA A 96 -3.78 10.05 8.27
CA ALA A 96 -2.68 9.29 8.83
C ALA A 96 -1.61 10.25 9.37
N ARG A 97 -1.10 9.94 10.55
CA ARG A 97 0.01 10.67 11.18
C ARG A 97 1.14 9.69 11.49
N ILE A 98 2.38 10.17 11.48
CA ILE A 98 3.51 9.42 12.02
C ILE A 98 3.85 10.04 13.36
N VAL A 99 3.76 9.25 14.42
CA VAL A 99 3.94 9.73 15.79
C VAL A 99 4.99 8.93 16.55
N ASP A 100 5.58 9.53 17.57
CA ASP A 100 6.45 8.85 18.52
C ASP A 100 5.64 8.02 19.54
N MET A 101 6.30 7.54 20.60
CA MET A 101 5.65 6.77 21.67
C MET A 101 4.72 7.62 22.55
N GLU A 102 4.86 8.94 22.52
CA GLU A 102 4.10 9.92 23.30
C GLU A 102 2.98 10.55 22.47
N MET A 103 2.72 10.04 21.26
CA MET A 103 1.71 10.55 20.31
C MET A 103 2.02 11.94 19.72
N ASN A 104 3.28 12.39 19.80
CA ASN A 104 3.72 13.61 19.14
C ASN A 104 4.10 13.34 17.69
N ASP A 105 3.79 14.28 16.78
CA ASP A 105 4.23 14.16 15.38
C ASP A 105 5.75 14.17 15.29
N VAL A 106 6.29 13.25 14.49
CA VAL A 106 7.74 13.19 14.24
C VAL A 106 8.11 13.86 12.92
N PRO A 107 9.36 14.39 12.80
CA PRO A 107 9.85 14.93 11.54
C PRO A 107 9.79 13.93 10.38
N ARG A 108 9.72 14.45 9.15
CA ARG A 108 9.81 13.61 7.94
C ARG A 108 11.14 12.86 7.92
N GLY A 109 11.12 11.62 7.45
CA GLY A 109 12.26 10.70 7.46
C GLY A 109 12.45 9.96 8.79
N THR A 110 11.74 10.34 9.85
CA THR A 110 11.81 9.65 11.15
C THR A 110 10.85 8.47 11.18
N VAL A 111 11.32 7.35 11.73
CA VAL A 111 10.51 6.17 11.97
C VAL A 111 9.60 6.41 13.17
N GLY A 112 8.30 6.19 13.01
CA GLY A 112 7.32 6.25 14.10
C GLY A 112 6.18 5.25 13.94
N SER A 113 5.20 5.36 14.83
CA SER A 113 3.92 4.63 14.78
C SER A 113 2.96 5.32 13.82
N LEU A 114 2.06 4.56 13.19
CA LEU A 114 1.10 5.07 12.20
C LEU A 114 -0.35 4.98 12.72
N PRO A 115 -0.81 5.88 13.60
CA PRO A 115 -2.23 6.04 13.84
C PRO A 115 -2.95 6.52 12.57
N CYS A 116 -4.12 5.94 12.32
CA CYS A 116 -5.01 6.35 11.23
C CYS A 116 -6.43 6.50 11.75
N VAL A 117 -7.14 7.51 11.28
CA VAL A 117 -8.54 7.78 11.64
C VAL A 117 -9.36 8.05 10.38
N ALA A 118 -10.61 7.59 10.37
CA ALA A 118 -11.58 7.94 9.33
C ALA A 118 -12.15 9.33 9.67
N ARG A 119 -12.01 10.29 8.77
CA ARG A 119 -12.28 11.70 9.02
C ARG A 119 -13.72 12.08 8.69
N GLN A 120 -14.29 12.98 9.51
CA GLN A 120 -15.18 14.04 9.06
C GLN A 120 -14.34 15.34 8.86
N ALA A 121 -14.17 15.76 7.61
CA ALA A 121 -13.76 17.12 7.12
C ALA A 121 -12.34 17.70 7.32
N ALA A 122 -11.64 17.83 6.18
CA ALA A 122 -10.83 18.96 5.62
C ALA A 122 -9.46 19.37 6.21
N ASP A 123 -8.37 18.94 5.54
CA ASP A 123 -6.94 19.36 5.59
C ASP A 123 -6.06 18.16 5.22
N THR A 124 -5.60 18.08 3.97
CA THR A 124 -4.77 16.98 3.47
C THR A 124 -3.29 17.38 3.46
N TRP A 125 -2.46 16.60 4.15
CA TRP A 125 -1.01 16.73 4.11
C TRP A 125 -0.42 15.75 3.08
N PRO A 126 0.48 16.16 2.17
CA PRO A 126 1.14 15.21 1.29
C PRO A 126 2.13 14.37 2.10
N ILE A 127 1.75 13.11 2.37
CA ILE A 127 2.52 12.11 3.13
C ILE A 127 2.62 10.83 2.30
N SER A 128 3.84 10.36 2.02
CA SER A 128 4.07 9.01 1.49
C SER A 128 4.62 8.09 2.57
N VAL A 129 3.94 6.97 2.81
CA VAL A 129 4.28 5.99 3.85
C VAL A 129 5.05 4.80 3.27
N ASN A 130 6.12 4.37 3.95
CA ASN A 130 6.81 3.10 3.68
C ASN A 130 6.49 2.09 4.80
N LYS A 131 6.07 0.87 4.44
CA LYS A 131 5.58 -0.18 5.34
C LYS A 131 6.66 -1.21 5.69
N SER A 132 6.89 -1.41 7.00
CA SER A 132 7.65 -2.56 7.54
C SER A 132 6.83 -3.27 8.64
N MET A 133 6.69 -4.60 8.57
CA MET A 133 5.65 -5.35 9.31
C MET A 133 6.20 -6.27 10.42
N TRP A 134 5.62 -6.18 11.63
CA TRP A 134 5.62 -7.18 12.71
C TRP A 134 4.32 -7.03 13.53
N LEU A 135 3.61 -8.15 13.83
CA LEU A 135 2.29 -8.19 14.50
C LEU A 135 2.41 -8.37 16.03
N MET A 136 1.68 -7.57 16.82
CA MET A 136 1.05 -7.93 18.12
C MET A 136 -0.08 -6.93 18.45
N ALA A 137 -1.26 -7.43 18.82
CA ALA A 137 -2.49 -6.67 19.08
C ALA A 137 -2.52 -5.92 20.43
N GLY A 138 -3.33 -4.87 20.56
CA GLY A 138 -3.58 -4.15 21.82
C GLY A 138 -4.81 -3.23 21.73
N THR A 139 -5.59 -3.16 22.81
CA THR A 139 -6.98 -2.68 22.88
C THR A 139 -7.13 -1.28 23.52
N SER A 140 -7.69 -0.29 22.81
CA SER A 140 -8.22 0.95 23.44
C SER A 140 -9.39 1.56 22.61
N PRO A 141 -10.43 2.16 23.24
CA PRO A 141 -11.77 2.29 22.62
C PRO A 141 -12.08 3.62 21.91
N ALA A 142 -11.31 4.70 22.12
CA ALA A 142 -11.67 6.05 21.66
C ALA A 142 -10.98 6.48 20.34
N MET A 143 -10.05 5.68 19.84
CA MET A 143 -9.34 5.90 18.59
C MET A 143 -8.97 4.51 18.07
N ARG A 144 -9.48 4.13 16.88
CA ARG A 144 -9.19 2.80 16.33
C ARG A 144 -7.77 2.79 15.77
N PHE A 145 -6.82 2.52 16.65
CA PHE A 145 -5.40 2.41 16.28
C PHE A 145 -5.15 1.13 15.49
N ILE A 146 -4.72 1.26 14.24
CA ILE A 146 -4.00 0.17 13.57
C ILE A 146 -2.54 0.28 14.03
N ARG A 147 -2.11 -0.65 14.88
CA ARG A 147 -0.75 -0.63 15.44
C ARG A 147 0.27 -1.10 14.40
N MET A 148 0.75 -0.17 13.58
CA MET A 148 1.94 -0.37 12.73
C MET A 148 3.18 0.09 13.50
N ARG A 149 4.15 -0.82 13.75
CA ARG A 149 5.30 -0.50 14.62
C ARG A 149 6.29 0.48 14.00
N ARG A 150 6.42 0.55 12.67
CA ARG A 150 7.37 1.42 11.98
C ARG A 150 6.88 1.84 10.61
N ALA A 151 6.65 3.14 10.47
CA ALA A 151 6.41 3.82 9.21
C ALA A 151 7.30 5.07 9.14
N THR A 152 7.74 5.42 7.94
CA THR A 152 8.48 6.67 7.68
C THR A 152 7.67 7.53 6.72
N CYS A 153 7.50 8.81 7.07
CA CYS A 153 7.00 9.82 6.15
C CYS A 153 8.15 10.26 5.23
N THR A 154 8.02 10.04 3.93
CA THR A 154 8.99 10.50 2.94
C THR A 154 8.46 11.73 2.19
N SER A 155 9.36 12.59 1.71
CA SER A 155 9.00 13.62 0.75
C SER A 155 8.86 12.99 -0.65
N LEU A 156 7.88 13.46 -1.42
CA LEU A 156 7.89 13.20 -2.86
C LEU A 156 9.11 13.91 -3.47
N PRO A 157 9.76 13.33 -4.49
CA PRO A 157 10.64 14.12 -5.34
C PRO A 157 9.81 15.28 -5.91
N ALA A 158 10.34 16.50 -5.83
CA ALA A 158 9.70 17.66 -6.44
C ALA A 158 9.48 17.35 -7.92
N THR A 159 8.26 17.51 -8.41
CA THR A 159 7.96 17.45 -9.84
C THR A 159 8.78 18.55 -10.51
N THR A 160 9.91 18.20 -11.12
CA THR A 160 10.65 19.14 -11.96
C THR A 160 9.72 19.49 -13.12
N THR A 161 9.29 20.76 -13.15
CA THR A 161 8.52 21.35 -14.24
C THR A 161 9.43 21.54 -15.46
#